data_AF-A0A7C0WC83-F1
#
_entry.id   AF-A0A7C0WC83-F1
#
_cell.length_a   1.000
_cell.length_b   1.000
_cell.length_c   1.000
_cell.angle_alpha   90.00
_cell.angle_beta   90.00
_cell.angle_gamma   90.00
#
_symmetry.space_group_name_H-M   'P 1'
#
loop_
_entity.id
_entity.type
_entity.pdbx_description
1 polymer ?
#
loop_
_entity_poly.entity_id
_entity_poly.type
_entity_poly.pdbx_seq_one_letter_code
_entity_poly.pdbx_strand_id
1 'polypeptide(L)' 'MNIPLIIQHPKEYNHALKEVDATACAVCQTVKQVVGVLKYVIKGKL' A
#
# COMPACT_ATOMS: atom_id res chain seq x y z
N MET A 1 -1.93 -9.07 -14.72
CA MET A 1 -1.31 -7.73 -14.59
C MET A 1 -0.10 -7.87 -13.68
N ASN A 2 1.09 -7.40 -14.09
CA ASN A 2 2.32 -7.49 -13.28
C ASN A 2 2.80 -6.08 -12.89
N ILE A 3 1.90 -5.29 -12.31
CA ILE A 3 2.18 -3.92 -11.88
C ILE A 3 2.18 -3.92 -10.34
N PRO A 4 3.27 -3.50 -9.68
CA PRO A 4 3.30 -3.36 -8.21
C PRO A 4 2.21 -2.42 -7.74
N LEU A 5 1.48 -2.82 -6.69
CA LEU A 5 0.26 -2.14 -6.25
C LEU A 5 0.40 -1.62 -4.82
N ILE A 6 0.13 -0.33 -4.64
CA ILE A 6 0.02 0.32 -3.33
C ILE A 6 -1.41 0.82 -3.21
N ILE A 7 -2.10 0.44 -2.15
CA ILE A 7 -3.50 0.83 -1.93
C ILE A 7 -3.55 1.76 -0.72
N GLN A 8 -4.28 2.87 -0.85
CA GLN A 8 -4.57 3.77 0.27
C GLN A 8 -6.05 3.79 0.58
N HIS A 9 -6.41 3.40 1.80
CA HIS A 9 -7.78 3.55 2.31
C HIS A 9 -7.81 3.68 3.84
N PRO A 10 -8.88 4.27 4.41
CA PRO A 10 -9.09 4.30 5.86
C PRO A 10 -9.32 2.88 6.42
N LYS A 11 -9.06 2.68 7.71
CA LYS A 11 -9.05 1.35 8.36
C LYS A 11 -10.42 0.66 8.32
N GLU A 12 -11.48 1.46 8.26
CA GLU A 12 -12.87 1.05 8.14
C GLU A 12 -13.12 0.17 6.91
N TYR A 13 -12.28 0.27 5.87
CA TYR A 13 -12.43 -0.50 4.63
C TYR A 13 -11.64 -1.82 4.62
N ASN A 14 -10.86 -2.14 5.65
CA ASN A 14 -10.07 -3.37 5.72
C ASN A 14 -10.93 -4.64 5.48
N HIS A 15 -12.14 -4.69 6.05
CA HIS A 15 -13.00 -5.86 5.87
C HIS A 15 -13.57 -5.92 4.45
N ALA A 16 -13.99 -4.78 3.91
CA ALA A 16 -14.58 -4.68 2.58
C ALA A 16 -13.55 -4.93 1.46
N LEU A 17 -12.28 -4.55 1.69
CA LEU A 17 -11.21 -4.62 0.69
C LEU A 17 -10.19 -5.73 0.94
N LYS A 18 -10.48 -6.66 1.87
CA LYS A 18 -9.54 -7.72 2.29
C LYS A 18 -8.89 -8.51 1.14
N GLU A 19 -9.65 -8.77 0.06
CA GLU A 19 -9.17 -9.54 -1.09
C GLU A 19 -8.23 -8.70 -1.97
N VAL A 20 -8.47 -7.40 -2.05
CA VAL A 20 -7.61 -6.45 -2.75
C VAL A 20 -6.32 -6.23 -1.95
N ASP A 21 -6.45 -6.05 -0.64
CA ASP A 21 -5.33 -5.91 0.30
C ASP A 21 -4.38 -7.10 0.25
N ALA A 22 -4.93 -8.31 0.13
CA ALA A 22 -4.14 -9.55 0.01
C ALA A 22 -3.27 -9.59 -1.26
N THR A 23 -3.62 -8.81 -2.29
CA THR A 23 -2.85 -8.71 -3.54
C THR A 23 -1.94 -7.49 -3.60
N ALA A 24 -2.07 -6.55 -2.66
CA ALA A 24 -1.30 -5.33 -2.65
C ALA A 24 0.13 -5.58 -2.14
N CYS A 25 1.10 -4.88 -2.71
CA CYS A 25 2.47 -4.85 -2.17
C CYS A 25 2.54 -4.07 -0.86
N ALA A 26 1.67 -3.07 -0.68
CA ALA A 26 1.51 -2.32 0.56
C ALA A 26 0.10 -1.72 0.67
N VAL A 27 -0.45 -1.72 1.88
CA VAL A 27 -1.70 -1.03 2.23
C VAL A 27 -1.38 0.10 3.19
N CYS A 28 -1.83 1.31 2.85
CA CYS A 28 -1.54 2.55 3.56
C CYS A 28 -2.84 3.21 4.06
N GLN A 29 -2.78 3.86 5.21
CA GLN A 29 -3.88 4.68 5.76
C GLN A 29 -3.67 6.17 5.49
N THR A 30 -2.42 6.59 5.24
CA THR A 30 -2.06 7.99 5.03
C THR A 30 -1.15 8.16 3.82
N VAL A 31 -1.19 9.34 3.20
CA VAL A 31 -0.29 9.72 2.11
C VAL A 31 1.18 9.63 2.55
N LYS A 32 1.50 9.94 3.82
CA LYS A 32 2.87 9.85 4.36
C LYS A 32 3.41 8.41 4.29
N GLN A 33 2.58 7.41 4.54
CA GLN A 33 2.97 6.00 4.41
C GLN A 33 3.23 5.63 2.94
N VAL A 34 2.40 6.11 2.00
CA VAL A 34 2.62 5.91 0.55
C VAL A 34 3.99 6.46 0.13
N VAL A 35 4.32 7.68 0.55
CA VAL A 35 5.63 8.28 0.27
C VAL A 35 6.76 7.47 0.92
N GLY A 36 6.55 6.90 2.11
CA GLY A 36 7.51 6.00 2.76
C GLY A 36 7.79 4.74 1.94
N VAL A 37 6.74 4.07 1.47
CA VAL A 37 6.85 2.89 0.61
C VAL A 37 7.58 3.23 -0.69
N LEU A 38 7.22 4.34 -1.34
CA LEU A 38 7.89 4.77 -2.57
C LEU A 38 9.37 5.09 -2.34
N LYS A 39 9.71 5.75 -1.22
CA LYS A 39 11.11 6.00 -0.84
C LYS A 39 11.89 4.70 -0.65
N TYR A 40 11.29 3.70 0.01
CA TYR A 40 11.90 2.40 0.19
C TYR A 40 12.15 1.71 -1.16
N VAL A 41 11.14 1.66 -2.03
CA VAL A 41 11.25 1.01 -3.35
C VAL A 41 12.30 1.70 -4.22
N ILE A 42 12.34 3.03 -4.24
CA ILE A 42 13.26 3.80 -5.10
C ILE A 42 14.69 3.80 -4.55
N LYS A 43 14.86 3.90 -3.22
CA LYS A 43 16.18 4.11 -2.60
C LYS A 43 16.77 2.87 -1.92
N GLY A 44 15.99 1.81 -1.76
CA GLY A 44 16.40 0.59 -1.06
C GLY A 44 16.70 0.77 0.43
N LYS A 45 16.17 1.81 1.08
CA LYS A 45 16.43 2.12 2.49
C LYS A 45 15.13 2.18 3.28
N LEU A 46 15.04 1.37 4.33
CA LEU A 46 13.92 1.26 5.26
C LEU A 46 14.10 2.24 6.43
#